data_AF-A0A2A9CD87-F1
#
_entry.id   AF-A0A2A9CD87-F1
#
_cell.length_a   1.000
_cell.length_b   1.000
_cell.length_c   1.000
_cell.angle_alpha   90.00
_cell.angle_beta   90.00
_cell.angle_gamma   90.00
#
_symmetry.space_group_name_H-M   'P 1'
#
loop_
_entity.id
_entity.type
_entity.pdbx_description
1 polymer ?
#
loop_
_entity_poly.entity_id
_entity_poly.type
_entity_poly.pdbx_seq_one_letter_code
_entity_poly.pdbx_strand_id
1 'polypeptide(L)'
;MGKAIIKEVAYFVDLSVLIFKKALPGSTIGHAYIVLALFANKLYFDFALNKIKKLKNLYPDRDERFEVLRKRGGVSWLFALLFVVVMMVYGFGITYLEEEVYYSYMEPKFTEAAELQDSGKLDEAMDIYNDIENDNVAVPSIHFNKGLIYEEQGEYDQALSEMNTYLSLEPDDQEAKGIKDEIKAKID
;
A
#
# COMPACT_ATOMS: atom_id res chain seq x y z
N MET A 1 -17.77 -18.09 30.26
CA MET A 1 -17.65 -16.69 29.78
C MET A 1 -16.23 -16.28 29.38
N GLY A 2 -15.20 -16.38 30.26
CA GLY A 2 -13.84 -15.92 29.90
C GLY A 2 -13.21 -16.56 28.66
N LYS A 3 -13.50 -17.84 28.37
CA LYS A 3 -13.04 -18.52 27.15
C LYS A 3 -13.71 -18.02 25.86
N ALA A 4 -14.92 -17.44 25.95
CA ALA A 4 -15.65 -16.95 24.78
C ALA A 4 -15.11 -15.58 24.33
N ILE A 5 -14.88 -14.67 25.28
CA ILE A 5 -14.28 -13.35 25.01
C ILE A 5 -12.86 -13.49 24.45
N ILE A 6 -12.06 -14.43 24.97
CA ILE A 6 -10.71 -14.71 24.44
C ILE A 6 -10.78 -15.24 22.99
N LYS A 7 -11.79 -16.05 22.66
CA LYS A 7 -12.01 -16.55 21.29
C LYS A 7 -12.45 -15.44 20.33
N GLU A 8 -13.31 -14.53 20.77
CA GLU A 8 -13.78 -13.40 19.96
C GLU A 8 -12.66 -12.40 19.70
N VAL A 9 -11.81 -12.10 20.70
CA VAL A 9 -10.64 -11.24 20.53
C VAL A 9 -9.62 -11.89 19.59
N ALA A 10 -9.34 -13.19 19.75
CA ALA A 10 -8.45 -13.92 18.84
C ALA A 10 -8.98 -13.91 17.39
N TYR A 11 -10.28 -14.15 17.22
CA TYR A 11 -10.95 -14.08 15.92
C TYR A 11 -10.87 -12.68 15.30
N PHE A 12 -11.04 -11.62 16.09
CA PHE A 12 -10.96 -10.25 15.61
C PHE A 12 -9.53 -9.88 15.18
N VAL A 13 -8.52 -10.35 15.92
CA VAL A 13 -7.11 -10.21 15.55
C VAL A 13 -6.83 -10.96 14.25
N ASP A 14 -7.23 -12.23 14.14
CA ASP A 14 -7.02 -13.04 12.93
C ASP A 14 -7.73 -12.46 11.70
N LEU A 15 -8.95 -11.95 11.87
CA LEU A 15 -9.71 -11.30 10.80
C LEU A 15 -9.05 -9.98 10.36
N SER A 16 -8.51 -9.20 11.31
CA SER A 16 -7.77 -7.98 10.99
C SER A 16 -6.48 -8.29 10.22
N VAL A 17 -5.72 -9.32 10.59
CA VAL A 17 -4.55 -9.80 9.83
C VAL A 17 -4.93 -10.12 8.39
N LEU A 18 -6.05 -10.83 8.19
CA LEU A 18 -6.50 -11.27 6.88
C LEU A 18 -6.94 -10.10 5.98
N ILE A 19 -7.68 -9.13 6.55
CA ILE A 19 -8.12 -7.92 5.83
C ILE A 19 -6.91 -7.11 5.38
N PHE A 20 -5.94 -6.89 6.27
CA PHE A 20 -4.76 -6.09 5.96
C PHE A 20 -3.82 -6.74 4.94
N LYS A 21 -3.63 -8.07 4.98
CA LYS A 21 -2.89 -8.80 3.94
C LYS A 21 -3.50 -8.68 2.55
N LYS A 22 -4.82 -8.49 2.47
CA LYS A 22 -5.54 -8.31 1.20
C LYS A 22 -5.55 -6.86 0.71
N ALA A 23 -5.44 -5.90 1.62
CA ALA A 23 -5.59 -4.47 1.30
C ALA A 23 -4.32 -3.79 0.78
N LEU A 24 -3.13 -4.40 0.96
CA LEU A 24 -1.84 -3.79 0.59
C LEU A 24 -0.93 -4.77 -0.19
N PRO A 25 -1.26 -5.16 -1.43
CA PRO A 25 -0.33 -5.93 -2.25
C PRO A 25 0.92 -5.08 -2.57
N GLY A 26 2.13 -5.59 -2.28
CA GLY A 26 3.41 -4.99 -2.73
C GLY A 26 4.37 -4.48 -1.64
N SER A 27 3.88 -3.83 -0.56
CA SER A 27 4.77 -3.22 0.44
C SER A 27 5.29 -4.21 1.50
N THR A 28 6.58 -4.54 1.49
CA THR A 28 7.20 -5.41 2.53
C THR A 28 7.27 -4.71 3.90
N ILE A 29 7.42 -3.39 3.93
CA ILE A 29 7.53 -2.58 5.14
C ILE A 29 6.16 -2.41 5.82
N GLY A 30 5.09 -2.21 5.04
CA GLY A 30 3.72 -2.09 5.55
C GLY A 30 3.25 -3.36 6.28
N HIS A 31 3.55 -4.54 5.71
CA HIS A 31 3.22 -5.82 6.34
C HIS A 31 3.95 -6.03 7.67
N ALA A 32 5.23 -5.67 7.77
CA ALA A 32 6.01 -5.80 9.00
C ALA A 32 5.46 -4.91 10.14
N TYR A 33 5.06 -3.67 9.80
CA TYR A 33 4.45 -2.75 10.75
C TYR A 33 3.09 -3.23 11.25
N ILE A 34 2.25 -3.76 10.37
CA ILE A 34 0.94 -4.31 10.75
C ILE A 34 1.13 -5.51 11.68
N VAL A 35 2.07 -6.40 11.40
CA VAL A 35 2.39 -7.55 12.26
C VAL A 35 2.90 -7.08 13.64
N LEU A 36 3.81 -6.09 13.68
CA LEU A 36 4.30 -5.49 14.92
C LEU A 36 3.17 -4.81 15.72
N ALA A 37 2.28 -4.11 15.04
CA ALA A 37 1.15 -3.43 15.66
C ALA A 37 0.16 -4.41 16.29
N LEU A 38 -0.18 -5.48 15.57
CA LEU A 38 -1.05 -6.55 16.06
C LEU A 38 -0.41 -7.30 17.23
N PHE A 39 0.91 -7.51 17.18
CA PHE A 39 1.67 -8.10 18.29
C PHE A 39 1.65 -7.20 19.53
N ALA A 40 1.89 -5.90 19.38
CA ALA A 40 1.83 -4.93 20.47
C ALA A 40 0.42 -4.83 21.06
N ASN A 41 -0.62 -4.85 20.22
CA ASN A 41 -2.00 -4.82 20.66
C ASN A 41 -2.36 -6.10 21.44
N LYS A 42 -1.91 -7.27 20.95
CA LYS A 42 -2.04 -8.54 21.67
C LYS A 42 -1.36 -8.49 23.04
N LEU A 43 -0.12 -7.98 23.13
CA LEU A 43 0.58 -7.81 24.41
C LEU A 43 -0.18 -6.90 25.37
N TYR A 44 -0.75 -5.79 24.87
CA TYR A 44 -1.57 -4.89 25.66
C TYR A 44 -2.82 -5.58 26.21
N PHE A 45 -3.54 -6.34 25.36
CA PHE A 45 -4.72 -7.10 25.79
C PHE A 45 -4.36 -8.23 26.75
N ASP A 46 -3.26 -8.95 26.55
CA ASP A 46 -2.81 -10.00 27.46
C ASP A 46 -2.44 -9.41 28.84
N PHE A 47 -1.75 -8.26 28.86
CA PHE A 47 -1.47 -7.51 30.08
C PHE A 47 -2.76 -7.07 30.81
N ALA A 48 -3.70 -6.48 30.05
CA ALA A 48 -5.00 -6.06 30.53
C ALA A 48 -5.79 -7.21 31.17
N LEU A 49 -5.90 -8.33 30.45
CA LEU A 49 -6.60 -9.54 30.88
C LEU A 49 -5.94 -10.17 32.11
N ASN A 50 -4.61 -10.18 32.19
CA ASN A 50 -3.90 -10.70 33.36
C ASN A 50 -4.17 -9.86 34.61
N LYS A 51 -4.21 -8.52 34.49
CA LYS A 51 -4.61 -7.63 35.59
C LYS A 51 -6.04 -7.91 36.06
N ILE A 52 -6.99 -8.02 35.12
CA ILE A 52 -8.40 -8.32 35.43
C ILE A 52 -8.51 -9.69 36.12
N LYS A 53 -7.78 -10.70 35.64
CA LYS A 53 -7.78 -12.05 36.21
C LYS A 53 -7.27 -12.08 37.65
N LYS A 54 -6.19 -11.36 37.97
CA LYS A 54 -5.67 -11.23 39.34
C LYS A 54 -6.69 -10.56 40.27
N LEU A 55 -7.41 -9.55 39.78
CA LEU A 55 -8.42 -8.82 40.56
C LEU A 55 -9.71 -9.60 40.76
N LYS A 56 -10.03 -10.55 39.87
CA LYS A 56 -11.28 -11.33 39.94
C LYS A 56 -11.45 -12.09 41.27
N ASN A 57 -10.35 -12.58 41.85
CA ASN A 57 -10.38 -13.32 43.11
C ASN A 57 -10.45 -12.40 44.34
N LEU A 58 -10.01 -11.15 44.20
CA LEU A 58 -10.00 -10.14 45.28
C LEU A 58 -11.28 -9.32 45.31
N TYR A 59 -11.87 -9.07 44.14
CA TYR A 59 -13.10 -8.32 43.93
C TYR A 59 -14.01 -9.17 43.02
N PRO A 60 -14.83 -10.06 43.60
CA PRO A 60 -15.73 -10.94 42.85
C PRO A 60 -16.78 -10.14 42.08
N ASP A 61 -17.31 -9.08 42.73
CA ASP A 61 -18.26 -8.17 42.14
C ASP A 61 -17.68 -7.47 40.92
N ARG A 62 -18.50 -7.34 39.87
CA ARG A 62 -18.06 -6.83 38.58
C ARG A 62 -17.80 -5.34 38.64
N ASP A 63 -18.70 -4.59 39.25
CA ASP A 63 -18.71 -3.14 39.18
C ASP A 63 -17.64 -2.58 40.13
N GLU A 64 -17.46 -3.20 41.31
CA GLU A 64 -16.37 -2.89 42.23
C GLU A 64 -14.99 -3.15 41.59
N ARG A 65 -14.84 -4.24 40.82
CA ARG A 65 -13.61 -4.53 40.08
C ARG A 65 -13.31 -3.49 38.99
N PHE A 66 -14.33 -3.00 38.29
CA PHE A 66 -14.17 -1.93 37.30
C PHE A 66 -13.86 -0.58 37.95
N GLU A 67 -14.46 -0.26 39.10
CA GLU A 67 -14.16 0.92 39.91
C GLU A 67 -12.68 0.95 40.34
N VAL A 68 -12.15 -0.18 40.83
CA VAL A 68 -10.73 -0.34 41.23
C VAL A 68 -9.80 -0.22 40.03
N LEU A 69 -10.16 -0.81 38.89
CA LEU A 69 -9.41 -0.65 37.65
C LEU A 69 -9.37 0.81 37.21
N ARG A 70 -10.51 1.51 37.22
CA ARG A 70 -10.61 2.92 36.84
C ARG A 70 -9.75 3.83 37.72
N LYS A 71 -9.77 3.64 39.05
CA LYS A 71 -8.98 4.43 40.00
C LYS A 71 -7.47 4.19 39.93
N ARG A 72 -7.02 3.00 39.51
CA ARG A 72 -5.60 2.63 39.40
C ARG A 72 -4.99 2.91 38.01
N GLY A 73 -5.68 3.66 37.14
CA GLY A 73 -5.23 3.89 35.76
C GLY A 73 -5.34 2.64 34.87
N GLY A 74 -6.47 1.95 34.97
CA GLY A 74 -6.76 0.70 34.24
C GLY A 74 -6.85 0.87 32.73
N VAL A 75 -7.02 -0.26 32.05
CA VAL A 75 -7.08 -0.46 30.59
C VAL A 75 -8.03 0.56 29.96
N SER A 76 -7.50 1.66 29.45
CA SER A 76 -8.31 2.68 28.80
C SER A 76 -8.54 2.27 27.36
N TRP A 77 -9.81 2.07 27.01
CA TRP A 77 -10.23 1.92 25.61
C TRP A 77 -9.76 3.08 24.75
N LEU A 78 -9.53 4.25 25.36
CA LEU A 78 -8.92 5.41 24.71
C LEU A 78 -7.49 5.14 24.22
N PHE A 79 -6.69 4.35 24.95
CA PHE A 79 -5.33 3.97 24.52
C PHE A 79 -5.37 2.97 23.36
N ALA A 80 -6.30 2.01 23.39
CA ALA A 80 -6.50 1.09 22.27
C ALA A 80 -6.98 1.85 21.01
N LEU A 81 -7.89 2.81 21.17
CA LEU A 81 -8.35 3.66 20.07
C LEU A 81 -7.24 4.57 19.54
N LEU A 82 -6.49 5.25 20.43
CA LEU A 82 -5.35 6.10 20.08
C LEU A 82 -4.31 5.30 19.28
N PHE A 83 -4.04 4.06 19.71
CA PHE A 83 -3.11 3.18 19.02
C PHE A 83 -3.54 2.87 17.58
N VAL A 84 -4.83 2.54 17.37
CA VAL A 84 -5.38 2.30 16.03
C VAL A 84 -5.31 3.57 15.16
N VAL A 85 -5.62 4.74 15.72
CA VAL A 85 -5.53 6.02 15.01
C VAL A 85 -4.09 6.34 14.61
N VAL A 86 -3.13 6.19 15.52
CA VAL A 86 -1.70 6.39 15.23
C VAL A 86 -1.26 5.44 14.11
N MET A 87 -1.72 4.19 14.12
CA MET A 87 -1.39 3.23 13.07
C MET A 87 -2.00 3.58 11.71
N MET A 88 -3.23 4.10 11.67
CA MET A 88 -3.79 4.60 10.41
C MET A 88 -2.98 5.79 9.89
N VAL A 89 -2.68 6.78 10.74
CA VAL A 89 -1.90 7.95 10.35
C VAL A 89 -0.50 7.57 9.86
N TYR A 90 0.16 6.61 10.52
CA TYR A 90 1.47 6.13 10.08
C TYR A 90 1.39 5.28 8.81
N GLY A 91 0.41 4.38 8.69
CA GLY A 91 0.25 3.53 7.51
C GLY A 91 -0.04 4.33 6.26
N PHE A 92 -1.02 5.24 6.34
CA PHE A 92 -1.32 6.17 5.25
C PHE A 92 -0.16 7.15 5.02
N GLY A 93 0.45 7.69 6.09
CA GLY A 93 1.56 8.62 5.97
C GLY A 93 2.77 8.03 5.25
N ILE A 94 3.11 6.76 5.50
CA ILE A 94 4.23 6.08 4.84
C ILE A 94 3.92 5.86 3.35
N THR A 95 2.70 5.48 2.97
CA THR A 95 2.37 5.29 1.54
C THR A 95 2.46 6.59 0.76
N TYR A 96 1.95 7.70 1.32
CA TYR A 96 2.08 9.02 0.67
C TYR A 96 3.54 9.48 0.57
N LEU A 97 4.35 9.21 1.61
CA LEU A 97 5.77 9.55 1.58
C LEU A 97 6.57 8.71 0.58
N GLU A 98 6.28 7.41 0.44
CA GLU A 98 6.92 6.54 -0.56
C GLU A 98 6.61 7.04 -1.98
N GLU A 99 5.36 7.38 -2.25
CA GLU A 99 4.91 7.93 -3.53
C GLU A 99 5.55 9.29 -3.85
N GLU A 100 5.54 10.24 -2.91
CA GLU A 100 6.13 11.58 -3.09
C GLU A 100 7.66 11.53 -3.31
N VAL A 101 8.36 10.69 -2.54
CA VAL A 101 9.81 10.48 -2.72
C VAL A 101 10.12 9.88 -4.09
N TYR A 102 9.28 8.93 -4.54
CA TYR A 102 9.46 8.31 -5.84
C TYR A 102 9.21 9.31 -6.98
N TYR A 103 8.14 10.13 -6.93
CA TYR A 103 7.93 11.19 -7.93
C TYR A 103 9.10 12.18 -7.97
N SER A 104 9.61 12.61 -6.81
CA SER A 104 10.78 13.50 -6.74
C SER A 104 12.05 12.89 -7.35
N TYR A 105 12.21 11.58 -7.29
CA TYR A 105 13.34 10.87 -7.91
C TYR A 105 13.14 10.67 -9.42
N MET A 106 11.90 10.40 -9.82
CA MET A 106 11.53 10.04 -11.20
C MET A 106 11.45 11.24 -12.12
N GLU A 107 10.91 12.38 -11.67
CA GLU A 107 10.70 13.58 -12.49
C GLU A 107 11.94 14.04 -13.31
N PRO A 108 13.15 14.20 -12.72
CA PRO A 108 14.33 14.59 -13.50
C PRO A 108 14.74 13.52 -14.52
N LYS A 109 14.62 12.24 -14.18
CA LYS A 109 14.96 11.13 -15.06
C LYS A 109 13.97 10.98 -16.21
N PHE A 110 12.69 11.18 -15.95
CA PHE A 110 11.66 11.20 -16.98
C PHE A 110 11.93 12.30 -18.00
N THR A 111 12.30 13.50 -17.52
CA THR A 111 12.69 14.61 -18.40
C THR A 111 13.91 14.27 -19.25
N GLU A 112 14.94 13.67 -18.65
CA GLU A 112 16.14 13.20 -19.36
C GLU A 112 15.78 12.15 -20.44
N ALA A 113 14.92 11.18 -20.12
CA ALA A 113 14.47 10.18 -21.07
C ALA A 113 13.71 10.79 -22.26
N ALA A 114 12.84 11.78 -21.99
CA ALA A 114 12.13 12.51 -23.05
C ALA A 114 13.09 13.30 -23.95
N GLU A 115 14.10 13.98 -23.39
CA GLU A 115 15.12 14.69 -24.18
C GLU A 115 15.97 13.74 -25.05
N LEU A 116 16.30 12.56 -24.53
CA LEU A 116 17.00 11.51 -25.28
C LEU A 116 16.14 10.98 -26.42
N GLN A 117 14.84 10.76 -26.17
CA GLN A 117 13.87 10.35 -27.18
C GLN A 117 13.77 11.40 -28.30
N ASP A 118 13.59 12.68 -27.96
CA ASP A 118 13.55 13.79 -28.93
C ASP A 118 14.86 13.91 -29.75
N SER A 119 15.98 13.48 -29.16
CA SER A 119 17.29 13.44 -29.80
C SER A 119 17.53 12.19 -30.66
N GLY A 120 16.54 11.28 -30.75
CA GLY A 120 16.63 10.02 -31.48
C GLY A 120 17.48 8.94 -30.80
N LYS A 121 17.87 9.15 -29.54
CA LYS A 121 18.64 8.19 -28.74
C LYS A 121 17.71 7.23 -28.00
N LEU A 122 16.96 6.46 -28.80
CA LEU A 122 15.84 5.65 -28.32
C LEU A 122 16.26 4.58 -27.31
N ASP A 123 17.41 3.94 -27.51
CA ASP A 123 17.93 2.92 -26.58
C ASP A 123 18.29 3.52 -25.21
N GLU A 124 18.96 4.68 -25.19
CA GLU A 124 19.30 5.39 -23.94
C GLU A 124 18.02 5.84 -23.20
N ALA A 125 17.01 6.32 -23.92
CA ALA A 125 15.73 6.70 -23.34
C ALA A 125 15.00 5.49 -22.73
N MET A 126 14.99 4.36 -23.44
CA MET A 126 14.36 3.12 -22.98
C MET A 126 15.02 2.59 -21.70
N ASP A 127 16.36 2.65 -21.60
CA ASP A 127 17.08 2.27 -20.39
C ASP A 127 16.64 3.11 -19.18
N ILE A 128 16.47 4.42 -19.36
CA ILE A 128 15.99 5.29 -18.27
C ILE A 128 14.54 4.98 -17.91
N TYR A 129 13.65 4.81 -18.90
CA TYR A 129 12.25 4.45 -18.63
C TYR A 129 12.14 3.14 -17.84
N ASN A 130 12.93 2.12 -18.20
CA ASN A 130 12.97 0.84 -17.47
C ASN A 130 13.56 0.98 -16.06
N ASP A 131 14.53 1.88 -15.85
CA ASP A 131 15.12 2.13 -14.53
C ASP A 131 14.17 2.87 -13.59
N ILE A 132 13.34 3.78 -14.11
CA ILE A 132 12.34 4.47 -13.31
C ILE A 132 11.04 3.69 -13.17
N GLU A 133 10.71 2.74 -14.03
CA GLU A 133 9.51 1.90 -13.93
C GLU A 133 9.40 1.19 -12.56
N ASN A 134 8.25 1.32 -11.89
CA ASN A 134 8.03 0.74 -10.56
C ASN A 134 6.64 0.11 -10.43
N ASP A 135 6.59 -1.17 -10.13
CA ASP A 135 5.35 -1.93 -9.96
C ASP A 135 4.40 -1.37 -8.88
N ASN A 136 4.92 -0.60 -7.91
CA ASN A 136 4.11 -0.03 -6.81
C ASN A 136 3.54 1.35 -7.13
N VAL A 137 4.14 2.09 -8.07
CA VAL A 137 3.70 3.44 -8.43
C VAL A 137 3.39 3.45 -9.92
N ALA A 138 2.10 3.46 -10.24
CA ALA A 138 1.65 3.49 -11.63
C ALA A 138 1.88 4.88 -12.23
N VAL A 139 2.75 4.96 -13.24
CA VAL A 139 3.04 6.19 -13.97
C VAL A 139 2.67 5.97 -15.44
N PRO A 140 1.45 6.32 -15.87
CA PRO A 140 0.98 6.04 -17.23
C PRO A 140 1.94 6.55 -18.31
N SER A 141 2.48 7.76 -18.15
CA SER A 141 3.35 8.40 -19.14
C SER A 141 4.59 7.58 -19.52
N ILE A 142 5.10 6.71 -18.62
CA ILE A 142 6.21 5.80 -18.94
C ILE A 142 5.78 4.83 -20.04
N HIS A 143 4.63 4.16 -19.87
CA HIS A 143 4.10 3.22 -20.85
C HIS A 143 3.73 3.92 -22.18
N PHE A 144 3.23 5.15 -22.11
CA PHE A 144 2.97 5.93 -23.31
C PHE A 144 4.26 6.16 -24.12
N ASN A 145 5.31 6.65 -23.47
CA ASN A 145 6.57 6.95 -24.16
C ASN A 145 7.30 5.68 -24.63
N LYS A 146 7.31 4.60 -23.83
CA LYS A 146 7.84 3.30 -24.28
C LYS A 146 7.10 2.79 -25.53
N GLY A 147 5.78 2.93 -25.57
CA GLY A 147 4.98 2.54 -26.73
C GLY A 147 5.33 3.34 -27.99
N LEU A 148 5.55 4.65 -27.87
CA LEU A 148 6.02 5.49 -28.98
C LEU A 148 7.43 5.07 -29.46
N ILE A 149 8.35 4.82 -28.53
CA ILE A 149 9.70 4.37 -28.88
C ILE A 149 9.65 3.05 -29.64
N TYR A 150 8.89 2.07 -29.15
CA TYR A 150 8.73 0.79 -29.85
C TYR A 150 8.08 0.96 -31.23
N GLU A 151 7.12 1.87 -31.37
CA GLU A 151 6.54 2.19 -32.67
C GLU A 151 7.59 2.75 -33.64
N GLU A 152 8.41 3.70 -33.20
CA GLU A 152 9.50 4.30 -34.00
C GLU A 152 10.56 3.26 -34.40
N GLN A 153 10.83 2.28 -33.52
CA GLN A 153 11.72 1.16 -33.79
C GLN A 153 11.09 0.09 -34.71
N GLY A 154 9.79 0.18 -35.00
CA GLY A 154 9.05 -0.82 -35.77
C GLY A 154 8.69 -2.08 -34.99
N GLU A 155 8.87 -2.07 -33.67
CA GLU A 155 8.53 -3.15 -32.75
C GLU A 155 7.04 -3.08 -32.36
N TYR A 156 6.16 -3.23 -33.35
CA TYR A 156 4.73 -2.93 -33.20
C TYR A 156 4.00 -3.79 -32.16
N ASP A 157 4.42 -5.05 -31.95
CA ASP A 157 3.83 -5.92 -30.92
C ASP A 157 4.12 -5.38 -29.51
N GLN A 158 5.37 -4.97 -29.24
CA GLN A 158 5.74 -4.32 -27.98
C GLN A 158 5.04 -2.98 -27.82
N ALA A 159 4.98 -2.17 -28.87
CA ALA A 159 4.30 -0.88 -28.86
C ALA A 159 2.81 -1.03 -28.49
N LEU A 160 2.14 -2.04 -29.06
CA LEU A 160 0.75 -2.35 -28.77
C LEU A 160 0.57 -2.80 -27.32
N SER A 161 1.50 -3.60 -26.78
CA SER A 161 1.49 -4.03 -25.38
C SER A 161 1.56 -2.83 -24.43
N GLU A 162 2.51 -1.92 -24.65
CA GLU A 162 2.69 -0.73 -23.82
C GLU A 162 1.48 0.22 -23.91
N MET A 163 0.93 0.43 -25.12
CA MET A 163 -0.30 1.22 -25.28
C MET A 163 -1.52 0.59 -24.59
N ASN A 164 -1.61 -0.73 -24.52
CA ASN A 164 -2.66 -1.39 -23.75
C ASN A 164 -2.50 -1.16 -22.25
N THR A 165 -1.27 -1.20 -21.73
CA THR A 165 -1.00 -0.87 -20.33
C THR A 165 -1.35 0.58 -20.04
N TYR A 166 -0.93 1.52 -20.88
CA TYR A 166 -1.30 2.93 -20.77
C TYR A 166 -2.82 3.14 -20.71
N LEU A 167 -3.55 2.60 -21.70
CA LEU A 167 -5.01 2.74 -21.78
C LEU A 167 -5.77 1.96 -20.68
N SER A 168 -5.12 1.04 -19.98
CA SER A 168 -5.70 0.42 -18.79
C SER A 168 -5.69 1.37 -17.58
N LEU A 169 -4.75 2.32 -17.57
CA LEU A 169 -4.61 3.36 -16.55
C LEU A 169 -5.40 4.63 -16.94
N GLU A 170 -5.32 5.02 -18.20
CA GLU A 170 -5.97 6.22 -18.77
C GLU A 170 -6.96 5.84 -19.89
N PRO A 171 -8.12 5.24 -19.55
CA PRO A 171 -9.03 4.64 -20.54
C PRO A 171 -9.74 5.66 -21.44
N ASP A 172 -9.73 6.95 -21.08
CA ASP A 172 -10.45 7.99 -21.80
C ASP A 172 -9.57 8.78 -22.77
N ASP A 173 -8.26 8.54 -22.79
CA ASP A 173 -7.31 9.17 -23.70
C ASP A 173 -7.61 8.78 -25.16
N GLN A 174 -8.04 9.75 -25.96
CA GLN A 174 -8.40 9.54 -27.37
C GLN A 174 -7.17 9.51 -28.28
N GLU A 175 -6.11 10.23 -27.90
CA GLU A 175 -4.87 10.26 -28.67
C GLU A 175 -4.19 8.90 -28.61
N ALA A 176 -4.04 8.34 -27.41
CA ALA A 176 -3.48 7.00 -27.23
C ALA A 176 -4.31 5.91 -27.92
N LYS A 177 -5.64 6.05 -27.98
CA LYS A 177 -6.50 5.14 -28.77
C LYS A 177 -6.20 5.22 -30.27
N GLY A 178 -6.04 6.44 -30.78
CA GLY A 178 -5.68 6.67 -32.18
C GLY A 178 -4.34 6.02 -32.52
N ILE A 179 -3.30 6.31 -31.72
CA ILE A 179 -1.95 5.74 -31.88
C ILE A 179 -1.99 4.21 -31.83
N LYS A 180 -2.72 3.65 -30.86
CA LYS A 180 -2.91 2.20 -30.76
C LYS A 180 -3.54 1.58 -32.02
N ASP A 181 -4.57 2.23 -32.57
CA ASP A 181 -5.23 1.76 -33.80
C ASP A 181 -4.30 1.88 -35.02
N GLU A 182 -3.46 2.91 -35.09
CA GLU A 182 -2.41 3.07 -36.10
C GLU A 182 -1.33 1.99 -36.02
N ILE A 183 -0.81 1.72 -34.81
CA ILE A 183 0.14 0.63 -34.56
C ILE A 183 -0.47 -0.70 -35.00
N LYS A 184 -1.72 -0.96 -34.61
CA LYS A 184 -2.41 -2.20 -34.97
C LYS A 184 -2.53 -2.37 -36.48
N ALA A 185 -2.84 -1.30 -37.21
CA ALA A 185 -2.93 -1.33 -38.67
C ALA A 185 -1.58 -1.60 -39.38
N LYS A 186 -0.44 -1.42 -38.69
CA LYS A 186 0.89 -1.75 -39.22
C LYS A 186 1.28 -3.22 -39.02
N ILE A 187 0.56 -3.95 -38.16
CA ILE A 187 0.77 -5.38 -37.89
C ILE A 187 -0.03 -6.25 -38.87
N ASP A 188 -1.22 -5.78 -39.29
CA ASP A 188 -2.14 -6.46 -40.21
C ASP A 188 -1.67 -6.40 -41.69
#